data_AF-A0A4R4RBL6-F1
#
_entry.id   AF-A0A4R4RBL6-F1
#
_cell.length_a   1.000
_cell.length_b   1.000
_cell.length_c   1.000
_cell.angle_alpha   90.00
_cell.angle_beta   90.00
_cell.angle_gamma   90.00
#
_symmetry.space_group_name_H-M   'P 1'
#
loop_
_entity.id
_entity.type
_entity.pdbx_description
1 polymer ?
#
loop_
_entity_poly.entity_id
_entity_poly.type
_entity_poly.pdbx_seq_one_letter_code
_entity_poly.pdbx_strand_id
1 'polypeptide(L)'
;MSQPPGHIWVDPEGVISVGDSYAQHAARYHECLRRLNVLRARYEPAWGDDEIGRQFQEQFGHTLDRVESAIRAVLGYLEYAAVGLRVSGEGYRQADEDATIGGRTIAEEFANLPVRLAGYAPWKPVDGEPGQLTSRLAVTGKLPRSEEVASRQALPRSGVPVLRAGVRIAGPVTAPESVESPSSFLASRRPAEFAVASPAISAFRRYDTRGVLIDGTPVPPGYELRTLTTFPDGTARIDANGYDSIVPLGTRVPITAAGHPVDGDGDQFFLLKPKEDAGVDPTAPGYRPLLISFGPDGSATPLFTGPA
;
A
#
# COMPACT_ATOMS: atom_id res chain seq x y z
N MET A 1 -7.14 -22.50 -25.09
CA MET A 1 -6.39 -21.70 -24.10
C MET A 1 -7.41 -21.13 -23.14
N SER A 2 -7.45 -21.65 -21.92
CA SER A 2 -8.40 -21.25 -20.87
C SER A 2 -7.91 -19.93 -20.27
N GLN A 3 -8.71 -18.87 -20.33
CA GLN A 3 -8.42 -17.66 -19.55
C GLN A 3 -8.45 -18.02 -18.06
N PRO A 4 -7.45 -17.65 -17.25
CA PRO A 4 -7.53 -17.85 -15.81
C PRO A 4 -8.62 -16.92 -15.25
N PRO A 5 -9.64 -17.46 -14.55
CA PRO A 5 -10.64 -16.64 -13.88
C PRO A 5 -10.00 -16.07 -12.61
N GLY A 6 -9.47 -14.86 -12.71
CA GLY A 6 -8.98 -14.09 -11.58
C GLY A 6 -9.85 -12.86 -11.39
N HIS A 7 -10.89 -12.96 -10.55
CA HIS A 7 -11.53 -11.76 -10.01
C HIS A 7 -10.73 -11.33 -8.79
N ILE A 8 -9.98 -10.23 -8.92
CA ILE A 8 -9.33 -9.58 -7.78
C ILE A 8 -10.42 -8.79 -7.07
N TRP A 9 -10.92 -9.31 -5.96
CA TRP A 9 -11.84 -8.59 -5.08
C TRP A 9 -11.04 -8.02 -3.90
N VAL A 10 -11.21 -6.73 -3.64
CA VAL A 10 -10.63 -6.05 -2.48
C VAL A 10 -11.76 -5.76 -1.52
N ASP A 11 -11.58 -6.09 -0.25
CA ASP A 11 -12.49 -5.69 0.83
C ASP A 11 -12.19 -4.22 1.23
N PRO A 12 -13.01 -3.24 0.82
CA PRO A 12 -12.75 -1.83 1.13
C PRO A 12 -12.84 -1.54 2.63
N GLU A 13 -13.75 -2.21 3.35
CA GLU A 13 -13.93 -2.00 4.79
C GLU A 13 -12.76 -2.58 5.57
N GLY A 14 -12.25 -3.74 5.15
CA GLY A 14 -11.03 -4.32 5.69
C GLY A 14 -9.84 -3.37 5.57
N VAL A 15 -9.64 -2.77 4.39
CA VAL A 15 -8.55 -1.81 4.16
C VAL A 15 -8.69 -0.57 5.05
N ILE A 16 -9.89 -0.01 5.19
CA ILE A 16 -10.15 1.15 6.05
C ILE A 16 -9.91 0.80 7.53
N SER A 17 -10.39 -0.37 7.97
CA SER A 17 -10.21 -0.85 9.35
C SER A 17 -8.72 -0.99 9.72
N VAL A 18 -7.89 -1.47 8.79
CA VAL A 18 -6.44 -1.52 8.99
C VAL A 18 -5.86 -0.10 9.08
N GLY A 19 -6.29 0.82 8.22
CA GLY A 19 -5.91 2.24 8.29
C GLY A 19 -6.24 2.87 9.66
N ASP A 20 -7.43 2.59 10.19
CA ASP A 20 -7.86 3.06 11.51
C ASP A 20 -7.02 2.45 12.64
N SER A 21 -6.59 1.20 12.51
CA SER A 21 -5.67 0.55 13.45
C SER A 21 -4.31 1.26 13.47
N TYR A 22 -3.75 1.61 12.31
CA TYR A 22 -2.53 2.43 12.22
C TYR A 22 -2.70 3.82 12.86
N ALA A 23 -3.86 4.46 12.66
CA ALA A 23 -4.17 5.75 13.29
C ALA A 23 -4.20 5.65 14.83
N GLN A 24 -4.75 4.56 15.38
CA GLN A 24 -4.72 4.31 16.82
C GLN A 24 -3.30 4.13 17.35
N HIS A 25 -2.43 3.45 16.60
CA HIS A 25 -1.01 3.34 16.96
C HIS A 25 -0.31 4.71 16.94
N ALA A 26 -0.53 5.53 15.92
CA ALA A 26 0.00 6.89 15.86
C ALA A 26 -0.44 7.72 17.08
N ALA A 27 -1.70 7.61 17.51
CA ALA A 27 -2.21 8.29 18.71
C ALA A 27 -1.46 7.88 19.99
N ARG A 28 -1.04 6.61 20.12
CA ARG A 28 -0.22 6.14 21.26
C ARG A 28 1.18 6.77 21.24
N TYR A 29 1.79 6.92 20.07
CA TYR A 29 3.09 7.59 19.95
C TYR A 29 3.01 9.10 20.22
N HIS A 30 1.93 9.77 19.83
CA HIS A 30 1.65 11.14 20.25
C HIS A 30 1.59 11.27 21.78
N GLU A 31 0.95 10.31 22.46
CA GLU A 31 0.95 10.27 23.92
C GLU A 31 2.35 10.03 24.52
N CYS A 32 3.18 9.18 23.91
CA CYS A 32 4.58 9.03 24.31
C CYS A 32 5.35 10.35 24.21
N LEU A 33 5.18 11.12 23.14
CA LEU A 33 5.80 12.46 23.00
C LEU A 33 5.34 13.42 24.10
N ARG A 34 4.05 13.42 24.45
CA ARG A 34 3.55 14.24 25.56
C ARG A 34 4.20 13.85 26.89
N ARG A 35 4.32 12.55 27.17
CA ARG A 35 4.99 12.05 28.39
C ARG A 35 6.46 12.39 28.42
N LEU A 36 7.14 12.32 27.28
CA LEU A 36 8.54 12.72 27.16
C LEU A 36 8.73 14.19 27.51
N ASN A 37 7.85 15.07 27.02
CA ASN A 37 7.87 16.50 27.33
C ASN A 37 7.62 16.78 28.82
N VAL A 38 6.66 16.07 29.44
CA VAL A 38 6.42 16.17 30.89
C VAL A 38 7.65 15.73 31.68
N LEU A 39 8.31 14.65 31.26
CA LEU A 39 9.52 14.15 31.89
C LEU A 39 10.68 15.15 31.74
N ARG A 40 10.85 15.74 30.55
CA ARG A 40 11.82 16.82 30.30
C ARG A 40 11.61 17.98 31.29
N ALA A 41 10.40 18.54 31.33
CA ALA A 41 10.08 19.68 32.19
C ALA A 41 10.22 19.38 33.69
N ARG A 42 9.97 18.13 34.11
CA ARG A 42 10.11 17.72 35.51
C ARG A 42 11.57 17.67 35.96
N TYR A 43 12.46 17.15 35.12
CA TYR A 43 13.86 16.91 35.50
C TYR A 43 14.80 18.04 35.08
N GLU A 44 14.42 18.91 34.15
CA GLU A 44 15.21 20.08 33.78
C GLU A 44 15.68 20.91 35.00
N PRO A 45 14.83 21.26 35.99
CA PRO A 45 15.27 22.03 37.16
C PRO A 45 15.91 21.16 38.26
N ALA A 46 16.01 19.84 38.08
CA ALA A 46 16.55 18.93 39.10
C ALA A 46 18.08 18.88 39.09
N TRP A 47 18.71 19.44 38.05
CA TRP A 47 20.16 19.51 37.93
C TRP A 47 20.68 20.78 38.61
N GLY A 48 21.86 20.71 39.22
CA GLY A 48 22.50 21.89 39.80
C GLY A 48 23.02 22.84 38.72
N ASP A 49 23.18 24.12 39.06
CA ASP A 49 23.77 25.12 38.17
C ASP A 49 25.31 25.04 38.10
N ASP A 50 25.92 24.08 38.79
CA ASP A 50 27.35 23.85 38.75
C ASP A 50 27.78 23.18 37.44
N GLU A 51 29.08 23.12 37.21
CA GLU A 51 29.63 22.55 35.98
C GLU A 51 29.15 21.12 35.72
N ILE A 52 29.10 20.32 36.79
CA ILE A 52 28.67 18.92 36.71
C ILE A 52 27.17 18.83 36.38
N GLY A 53 26.33 19.62 37.06
CA GLY A 53 24.89 19.66 36.80
C GLY A 53 24.55 20.11 35.38
N ARG A 54 25.25 21.13 34.85
CA ARG A 54 25.10 21.56 33.45
C ARG A 54 25.46 20.45 32.45
N GLN A 55 26.57 19.74 32.66
CA GLN A 55 26.96 18.62 31.80
C GLN A 55 25.91 17.50 31.81
N PHE A 56 25.35 17.16 32.96
CA PHE A 56 24.27 16.18 33.06
C PHE A 56 22.99 16.65 32.36
N GLN A 57 22.62 17.92 32.52
CA GLN A 57 21.46 18.50 31.86
C GLN A 57 21.59 18.44 30.34
N GLU A 58 22.76 18.79 29.79
CA GLU A 58 23.05 18.70 28.35
C GLU A 58 22.95 17.26 27.84
N GLN A 59 23.60 16.30 28.53
CA GLN A 59 23.57 14.89 28.14
C GLN A 59 22.15 14.31 28.20
N PHE A 60 21.39 14.69 29.23
CA PHE A 60 19.99 14.30 29.39
C PHE A 60 19.12 14.87 28.27
N GLY A 61 19.24 16.17 27.97
CA GLY A 61 18.51 16.84 26.89
C GLY A 61 18.77 16.19 25.54
N HIS A 62 20.04 15.98 25.19
CA HIS A 62 20.43 15.32 23.94
C HIS A 62 19.93 13.87 23.84
N THR A 63 19.87 13.14 24.96
CA THR A 63 19.28 11.79 24.98
C THR A 63 17.78 11.83 24.72
N LEU A 64 17.06 12.76 25.34
CA LEU A 64 15.63 12.96 25.09
C LEU A 64 15.36 13.38 23.63
N ASP A 65 16.17 14.25 23.05
CA ASP A 65 16.05 14.68 21.65
C ASP A 65 16.19 13.49 20.68
N ARG A 66 17.13 12.57 20.96
CA ARG A 66 17.29 11.34 20.17
C ARG A 66 16.06 10.44 20.25
N VAL A 67 15.50 10.26 21.45
CA VAL A 67 14.28 9.47 21.65
C VAL A 67 13.08 10.13 20.95
N GLU A 68 12.93 11.44 21.09
CA GLU A 68 11.89 12.24 20.44
C GLU A 68 11.95 12.11 18.91
N SER A 69 13.15 12.22 18.34
CA SER A 69 13.39 12.05 16.91
C SER A 69 13.00 10.67 16.41
N ALA A 70 13.39 9.60 17.13
CA ALA A 70 13.02 8.23 16.79
C ALA A 70 11.50 8.02 16.83
N ILE A 71 10.82 8.55 17.85
CA ILE A 71 9.34 8.48 17.95
C ILE A 71 8.69 9.22 16.78
N ARG A 72 9.15 10.42 16.44
CA ARG A 72 8.62 11.20 15.31
C ARG A 72 8.82 10.48 13.97
N ALA A 73 9.95 9.81 13.77
CA ALA A 73 10.18 9.03 12.56
C ALA A 73 9.14 7.91 12.42
N VAL A 74 8.92 7.12 13.47
CA VAL A 74 7.91 6.06 13.49
C VAL A 74 6.50 6.62 13.29
N LEU A 75 6.17 7.73 13.97
CA LEU A 75 4.90 8.41 13.84
C LEU A 75 4.59 8.78 12.38
N GLY A 76 5.57 9.36 11.66
CA GLY A 76 5.40 9.74 10.26
C GLY A 76 5.03 8.57 9.35
N TYR A 77 5.63 7.40 9.56
CA TYR A 77 5.29 6.18 8.81
C TYR A 77 3.88 5.67 9.12
N LEU A 78 3.48 5.70 10.40
CA LEU A 78 2.16 5.25 10.82
C LEU A 78 1.06 6.17 10.29
N GLU A 79 1.25 7.49 10.35
CA GLU A 79 0.29 8.47 9.84
C GLU A 79 0.16 8.36 8.32
N TYR A 80 1.27 8.21 7.61
CA TYR A 80 1.26 7.98 6.17
C TYR A 80 0.49 6.71 5.79
N ALA A 81 0.76 5.58 6.48
CA ALA A 81 0.07 4.32 6.23
C ALA A 81 -1.44 4.42 6.54
N ALA A 82 -1.79 5.03 7.69
CA ALA A 82 -3.18 5.22 8.09
C ALA A 82 -3.99 5.99 7.03
N VAL A 83 -3.45 7.14 6.58
CA VAL A 83 -4.09 7.97 5.55
C VAL A 83 -4.14 7.25 4.22
N GLY A 84 -3.03 6.63 3.79
CA GLY A 84 -2.94 5.93 2.52
C GLY A 84 -3.94 4.78 2.40
N LEU A 85 -4.06 3.97 3.45
CA LEU A 85 -5.03 2.87 3.50
C LEU A 85 -6.46 3.38 3.49
N ARG A 86 -6.77 4.40 4.29
CA ARG A 86 -8.13 4.96 4.35
C ARG A 86 -8.59 5.52 3.01
N VAL A 87 -7.75 6.34 2.37
CA VAL A 87 -8.02 6.91 1.04
C VAL A 87 -8.17 5.79 -0.01
N SER A 88 -7.32 4.77 0.04
CA SER A 88 -7.40 3.64 -0.91
C SER A 88 -8.67 2.82 -0.72
N GLY A 89 -9.05 2.53 0.53
CA GLY A 89 -10.28 1.81 0.84
C GLY A 89 -11.54 2.57 0.45
N GLU A 90 -11.57 3.89 0.64
CA GLU A 90 -12.64 4.77 0.14
C GLU A 90 -12.72 4.72 -1.39
N GLY A 91 -11.58 4.72 -2.07
CA GLY A 91 -11.51 4.55 -3.53
C GLY A 91 -12.06 3.21 -4.00
N TYR A 92 -11.74 2.10 -3.32
CA TYR A 92 -12.28 0.78 -3.64
C TYR A 92 -13.80 0.71 -3.42
N ARG A 93 -14.30 1.30 -2.33
CA ARG A 93 -15.73 1.37 -2.05
C ARG A 93 -16.48 2.12 -3.15
N GLN A 94 -15.98 3.29 -3.55
CA GLN A 94 -16.60 4.09 -4.61
C GLN A 94 -16.62 3.31 -5.95
N ALA A 95 -15.52 2.64 -6.29
CA ALA A 95 -15.45 1.84 -7.51
C ALA A 95 -16.46 0.68 -7.52
N ASP A 96 -16.68 0.02 -6.38
CA ASP A 96 -17.67 -1.05 -6.23
C ASP A 96 -19.12 -0.53 -6.34
N GLU A 97 -19.39 0.62 -5.74
CA GLU A 97 -20.67 1.32 -5.86
C GLU A 97 -20.96 1.71 -7.32
N ASP A 98 -19.97 2.31 -8.00
CA ASP A 98 -20.07 2.72 -9.41
C ASP A 98 -20.30 1.49 -10.33
N ALA A 99 -19.57 0.39 -10.08
CA ALA A 99 -19.74 -0.85 -10.83
C ALA A 99 -21.13 -1.46 -10.61
N THR A 100 -21.64 -1.43 -9.38
CA THR A 100 -22.98 -1.92 -9.03
C THR A 100 -24.06 -1.09 -9.72
N ILE A 101 -23.94 0.24 -9.69
CA ILE A 101 -24.88 1.16 -10.35
C ILE A 101 -24.83 1.00 -11.87
N GLY A 102 -23.63 0.92 -12.45
CA GLY A 102 -23.43 0.69 -13.88
C GLY A 102 -24.01 -0.64 -14.34
N GLY A 103 -23.79 -1.71 -13.57
CA GLY A 103 -24.35 -3.03 -13.82
C GLY A 103 -25.87 -3.04 -13.80
N ARG A 104 -26.50 -2.36 -12.82
CA ARG A 104 -27.97 -2.22 -12.77
C ARG A 104 -28.51 -1.45 -13.96
N THR A 105 -27.91 -0.32 -14.30
CA THR A 105 -28.31 0.50 -15.47
C THR A 105 -28.26 -0.32 -16.76
N ILE A 106 -27.17 -1.05 -17.00
CA ILE A 106 -27.03 -1.91 -18.17
C ILE A 106 -28.08 -3.02 -18.17
N ALA A 107 -28.30 -3.69 -17.03
CA ALA A 107 -29.31 -4.73 -16.92
C ALA A 107 -30.72 -4.21 -17.22
N GLU A 108 -31.06 -3.02 -16.73
CA GLU A 108 -32.33 -2.33 -17.04
C GLU A 108 -32.44 -1.97 -18.51
N GLU A 109 -31.37 -1.46 -19.14
CA GLU A 109 -31.35 -1.18 -20.58
C GLU A 109 -31.57 -2.45 -21.40
N PHE A 110 -30.90 -3.56 -21.06
CA PHE A 110 -31.10 -4.85 -21.73
C PHE A 110 -32.50 -5.41 -21.54
N ALA A 111 -33.09 -5.26 -20.35
CA ALA A 111 -34.47 -5.67 -20.08
C ALA A 111 -35.50 -4.85 -20.88
N ASN A 112 -35.18 -3.58 -21.16
CA ASN A 112 -36.02 -2.67 -21.92
C ASN A 112 -35.75 -2.71 -23.44
N LEU A 113 -34.76 -3.48 -23.91
CA LEU A 113 -34.58 -3.69 -25.34
C LEU A 113 -35.84 -4.35 -25.89
N PRO A 114 -36.48 -3.78 -26.93
CA PRO A 114 -37.60 -4.41 -27.56
C PRO A 114 -37.12 -5.75 -28.11
N VAL A 115 -37.56 -6.84 -27.48
CA VAL A 115 -37.44 -8.19 -28.02
C VAL A 115 -38.23 -8.20 -29.31
N ARG A 116 -37.60 -7.79 -30.41
CA ARG A 116 -38.05 -8.22 -31.72
C ARG A 116 -37.80 -9.71 -31.74
N LEU A 117 -38.81 -10.47 -31.31
CA LEU A 117 -39.09 -11.78 -31.86
C LEU A 117 -39.20 -11.57 -33.37
N ALA A 118 -38.05 -11.53 -34.06
CA ALA A 118 -38.00 -11.96 -35.42
C ALA A 118 -38.54 -13.37 -35.36
N GLY A 119 -39.81 -13.52 -35.80
CA GLY A 119 -40.45 -14.81 -35.85
C GLY A 119 -39.46 -15.75 -36.50
N TYR A 120 -38.97 -16.72 -35.73
CA TYR A 120 -38.34 -17.88 -36.28
C TYR A 120 -39.39 -18.47 -37.22
N ALA A 121 -39.27 -18.15 -38.50
CA ALA A 121 -39.94 -18.93 -39.52
C ALA A 121 -39.53 -20.38 -39.25
N PRO A 122 -40.49 -21.32 -39.19
CA PRO A 122 -40.17 -22.71 -38.92
C PRO A 122 -39.13 -23.14 -39.95
N TRP A 123 -37.97 -23.58 -39.47
CA TRP A 123 -36.95 -24.20 -40.29
C TRP A 123 -37.61 -25.38 -40.99
N LYS A 124 -37.99 -25.20 -42.27
CA LYS A 124 -38.27 -26.33 -43.14
C LYS A 124 -36.91 -26.98 -43.41
N PRO A 125 -36.71 -28.26 -43.10
CA PRO A 125 -35.55 -28.97 -43.59
C PRO A 125 -35.62 -28.94 -45.12
N VAL A 126 -34.65 -28.29 -45.75
CA VAL A 126 -34.42 -28.42 -47.18
C VAL A 126 -33.63 -29.71 -47.33
N ASP A 127 -34.30 -30.76 -47.81
CA ASP A 127 -33.64 -31.94 -48.31
C ASP A 127 -32.88 -31.55 -49.58
N GLY A 128 -31.55 -31.41 -49.50
CA GLY A 128 -30.72 -31.13 -50.66
C GLY A 128 -29.28 -30.75 -50.33
N GLU A 129 -28.39 -31.75 -50.42
CA GLU A 129 -26.95 -31.71 -50.78
C GLU A 129 -25.96 -30.78 -50.01
N PRO A 130 -24.76 -31.27 -49.65
CA PRO A 130 -23.77 -30.51 -48.91
C PRO A 130 -22.98 -29.59 -49.85
N GLY A 131 -23.35 -28.31 -49.88
CA GLY A 131 -22.66 -27.33 -50.73
C GLY A 131 -22.67 -25.91 -50.15
N GLN A 132 -21.48 -25.47 -49.70
CA GLN A 132 -21.04 -24.07 -49.60
C GLN A 132 -21.74 -23.14 -48.60
N LEU A 133 -21.05 -22.90 -47.48
CA LEU A 133 -21.23 -21.72 -46.64
C LEU A 133 -20.76 -20.47 -47.39
N THR A 134 -21.67 -19.71 -47.99
CA THR A 134 -21.44 -18.30 -48.32
C THR A 134 -22.23 -17.42 -47.36
N SER A 135 -21.52 -16.82 -46.40
CA SER A 135 -22.04 -15.75 -45.54
C SER A 135 -22.37 -14.52 -46.38
N ARG A 136 -23.66 -14.31 -46.69
CA ARG A 136 -24.19 -13.01 -47.13
C ARG A 136 -25.63 -12.82 -46.63
N LEU A 137 -25.78 -12.01 -45.58
CA LEU A 137 -26.91 -11.09 -45.40
C LEU A 137 -26.27 -9.77 -44.94
N ALA A 138 -26.16 -8.72 -45.78
CA ALA A 138 -27.21 -7.92 -46.42
C ALA A 138 -28.04 -7.14 -45.39
N VAL A 139 -27.47 -6.05 -44.88
CA VAL A 139 -28.22 -4.97 -44.22
C VAL A 139 -28.59 -3.96 -45.30
N THR A 140 -29.86 -3.93 -45.67
CA THR A 140 -30.46 -2.85 -46.47
C THR A 140 -31.09 -1.83 -45.53
N GLY A 141 -30.41 -0.72 -45.30
CA GLY A 141 -30.97 0.47 -44.66
C GLY A 141 -30.54 1.71 -45.45
N LYS A 142 -31.50 2.38 -46.09
CA LYS A 142 -31.31 3.63 -46.84
C LYS A 142 -30.75 4.74 -45.92
N LEU A 143 -29.65 5.35 -46.33
CA LEU A 143 -29.21 6.68 -45.89
C LEU A 143 -29.22 7.63 -47.11
N PRO A 144 -29.67 8.89 -46.97
CA PRO A 144 -29.58 9.88 -48.04
C PRO A 144 -28.13 10.33 -48.29
N ARG A 145 -27.91 10.79 -49.53
CA ARG A 145 -26.63 11.04 -50.21
C ARG A 145 -26.35 12.55 -50.37
N SER A 146 -25.06 12.85 -50.51
CA SER A 146 -24.39 14.10 -51.00
C SER A 146 -24.18 15.18 -49.94
N GLU A 147 -23.04 15.89 -49.83
CA GLU A 147 -21.77 16.02 -50.57
C GLU A 147 -20.81 16.76 -49.60
N GLU A 148 -19.60 16.28 -49.32
CA GLU A 148 -18.32 16.57 -50.00
C GLU A 148 -17.93 18.05 -50.09
N VAL A 149 -17.08 18.51 -49.16
CA VAL A 149 -16.05 19.54 -49.44
C VAL A 149 -14.73 19.12 -48.79
N ALA A 150 -13.67 19.26 -49.58
CA ALA A 150 -12.39 18.63 -49.49
C ALA A 150 -11.41 19.20 -48.44
N SER A 151 -10.51 18.31 -48.01
CA SER A 151 -9.06 18.46 -47.84
C SER A 151 -8.49 19.63 -47.01
N ARG A 152 -7.82 19.29 -45.91
CA ARG A 152 -6.43 19.69 -45.63
C ARG A 152 -5.81 18.94 -44.43
N GLN A 153 -4.73 18.21 -44.76
CA GLN A 153 -3.47 17.95 -44.03
C GLN A 153 -3.37 18.01 -42.48
N ALA A 154 -2.58 17.03 -42.00
CA ALA A 154 -1.60 17.05 -40.89
C ALA A 154 -1.98 16.34 -39.57
N LEU A 155 -1.32 15.19 -39.32
CA LEU A 155 -0.89 14.74 -37.98
C LEU A 155 0.13 15.75 -37.41
N PRO A 156 0.35 15.90 -36.07
CA PRO A 156 0.48 14.77 -35.13
C PRO A 156 0.02 14.97 -33.66
N ARG A 157 -0.14 13.83 -32.96
CA ARG A 157 0.10 13.54 -31.51
C ARG A 157 -0.70 14.28 -30.41
N SER A 158 -0.78 13.58 -29.26
CA SER A 158 -1.45 13.91 -27.98
C SER A 158 -2.94 13.56 -27.98
N GLY A 159 -3.46 12.63 -27.16
CA GLY A 159 -3.21 12.43 -25.73
C GLY A 159 -4.28 13.22 -24.95
N VAL A 160 -5.04 12.51 -24.10
CA VAL A 160 -6.13 12.94 -23.19
C VAL A 160 -7.56 12.56 -23.64
N PRO A 161 -8.24 11.60 -22.97
CA PRO A 161 -9.69 11.52 -23.02
C PRO A 161 -10.33 12.56 -22.08
N VAL A 162 -11.38 13.17 -22.62
CA VAL A 162 -12.23 14.20 -22.03
C VAL A 162 -13.10 13.60 -20.92
N LEU A 163 -13.01 14.12 -19.70
CA LEU A 163 -14.08 14.00 -18.69
C LEU A 163 -14.91 15.28 -18.70
N ARG A 164 -16.11 15.16 -19.28
CA ARG A 164 -17.17 16.16 -19.25
C ARG A 164 -18.25 15.65 -18.30
N ALA A 165 -18.31 16.22 -17.11
CA ALA A 165 -19.50 16.15 -16.27
C ALA A 165 -19.69 17.52 -15.63
N GLY A 166 -20.62 18.29 -16.18
CA GLY A 166 -21.10 19.52 -15.58
C GLY A 166 -22.27 19.22 -14.66
N VAL A 167 -22.32 19.89 -13.52
CA VAL A 167 -23.55 20.07 -12.76
C VAL A 167 -23.73 21.57 -12.53
N ARG A 168 -24.79 22.12 -13.14
CA ARG A 168 -25.34 23.43 -12.82
C ARG A 168 -26.36 23.23 -11.70
N ILE A 169 -26.29 24.04 -10.64
CA ILE A 169 -27.45 24.34 -9.81
C ILE A 169 -27.53 25.86 -9.69
N ALA A 170 -28.67 26.41 -10.12
CA ALA A 170 -29.05 27.80 -9.96
C ALA A 170 -30.15 27.89 -8.89
N GLY A 171 -30.02 28.84 -7.96
CA GLY A 171 -31.05 29.20 -6.97
C GLY A 171 -30.52 30.20 -5.94
N PRO A 172 -31.32 31.15 -5.43
CA PRO A 172 -30.93 32.57 -5.34
C PRO A 172 -30.35 33.05 -3.99
N VAL A 173 -29.78 34.24 -4.09
CA VAL A 173 -29.04 35.05 -3.12
C VAL A 173 -29.86 35.47 -1.90
N THR A 174 -29.28 35.30 -0.70
CA THR A 174 -29.43 36.21 0.44
C THR A 174 -28.11 36.24 1.23
N ALA A 175 -27.50 37.41 1.35
CA ALA A 175 -26.38 37.75 2.24
C ALA A 175 -26.85 37.76 3.72
N PRO A 176 -26.00 37.78 4.77
CA PRO A 176 -24.63 38.32 4.79
C PRO A 176 -23.61 37.57 5.69
N GLU A 177 -22.46 38.24 5.87
CA GLU A 177 -21.38 38.04 6.85
C GLU A 177 -20.13 37.28 6.41
N SER A 178 -19.06 38.06 6.41
CA SER A 178 -17.69 37.74 6.03
C SER A 178 -17.02 37.01 7.19
N VAL A 179 -16.78 35.71 7.02
CA VAL A 179 -15.82 34.96 7.84
C VAL A 179 -14.63 34.64 6.94
N GLU A 180 -13.49 35.25 7.24
CA GLU A 180 -12.20 34.91 6.63
C GLU A 180 -11.94 33.41 6.75
N SER A 181 -12.04 32.70 5.63
CA SER A 181 -11.56 31.34 5.50
C SER A 181 -10.11 31.40 5.01
N PRO A 182 -9.13 30.72 5.65
CA PRO A 182 -7.76 30.66 5.17
C PRO A 182 -7.68 29.76 3.92
N SER A 183 -8.04 30.31 2.78
CA SER A 183 -7.86 29.70 1.45
C SER A 183 -6.56 30.20 0.83
N SER A 184 -5.43 29.73 1.34
CA SER A 184 -4.13 29.93 0.66
C SER A 184 -3.10 28.84 1.01
N PHE A 185 -3.45 27.56 0.92
CA PHE A 185 -2.45 26.48 1.02
C PHE A 185 -2.56 25.38 -0.06
N LEU A 186 -3.37 25.57 -1.10
CA LEU A 186 -3.60 24.54 -2.13
C LEU A 186 -3.11 24.92 -3.54
N ALA A 187 -2.19 25.86 -3.69
CA ALA A 187 -1.64 26.25 -4.99
C ALA A 187 -0.12 26.11 -5.03
N SER A 188 0.40 24.89 -4.89
CA SER A 188 1.70 24.42 -5.43
C SER A 188 2.00 22.99 -4.95
N ARG A 189 1.17 22.00 -5.32
CA ARG A 189 1.65 20.61 -5.35
C ARG A 189 1.66 20.16 -6.80
N ARG A 190 2.86 20.24 -7.37
CA ARG A 190 3.28 19.52 -8.57
C ARG A 190 2.70 18.09 -8.48
N PRO A 191 2.04 17.54 -9.50
CA PRO A 191 1.59 16.16 -9.45
C PRO A 191 2.82 15.31 -9.18
N ALA A 192 2.82 14.60 -8.05
CA ALA A 192 3.83 13.59 -7.79
C ALA A 192 3.74 12.61 -8.95
N GLU A 193 4.80 12.52 -9.75
CA GLU A 193 5.03 11.37 -10.60
C GLU A 193 4.75 10.13 -9.74
N PHE A 194 3.90 9.22 -10.23
CA PHE A 194 3.57 7.98 -9.54
C PHE A 194 4.88 7.26 -9.23
N ALA A 195 5.39 7.45 -8.00
CA ALA A 195 6.50 6.67 -7.51
C ALA A 195 6.01 5.22 -7.51
N VAL A 196 6.69 4.38 -8.29
CA VAL A 196 6.51 2.93 -8.22
C VAL A 196 6.55 2.56 -6.75
N ALA A 197 5.42 2.11 -6.20
CA ALA A 197 5.31 1.80 -4.78
C ALA A 197 6.35 0.74 -4.43
N SER A 198 7.38 1.15 -3.69
CA SER A 198 8.39 0.19 -3.21
C SER A 198 7.71 -0.70 -2.16
N PRO A 199 7.83 -2.03 -2.25
CA PRO A 199 7.24 -2.92 -1.26
C PRO A 199 7.79 -2.59 0.13
N ALA A 200 6.91 -2.55 1.13
CA ALA A 200 7.29 -2.27 2.50
C ALA A 200 8.22 -3.35 3.08
N ILE A 201 9.14 -2.94 3.96
CA ILE A 201 10.05 -3.80 4.73
C ILE A 201 9.44 -4.01 6.13
N SER A 202 9.56 -5.22 6.68
CA SER A 202 9.11 -5.52 8.05
C SER A 202 9.89 -4.74 9.10
N ALA A 203 9.19 -4.26 10.13
CA ALA A 203 9.86 -3.85 11.37
C ALA A 203 10.54 -5.05 12.04
N PHE A 204 11.53 -4.81 12.88
CA PHE A 204 12.28 -5.89 13.53
C PHE A 204 12.57 -5.61 15.01
N ARG A 205 12.63 -6.67 15.80
CA ARG A 205 13.11 -6.65 17.20
C ARG A 205 14.39 -7.48 17.30
N ARG A 206 15.38 -6.97 18.02
CA ARG A 206 16.65 -7.66 18.26
C ARG A 206 16.67 -8.28 19.65
N TYR A 207 17.22 -9.47 19.77
CA TYR A 207 17.42 -10.17 21.04
C TYR A 207 18.92 -10.25 21.37
N ASP A 208 19.26 -10.23 22.66
CA ASP A 208 20.60 -10.64 23.09
C ASP A 208 20.72 -12.16 22.84
N THR A 209 21.77 -12.57 22.13
CA THR A 209 22.00 -13.98 21.77
C THR A 209 22.73 -14.75 22.87
N ARG A 210 23.21 -14.08 23.93
CA ARG A 210 23.90 -14.75 25.04
C ARG A 210 22.96 -15.71 25.78
N GLY A 211 23.32 -16.98 25.80
CA GLY A 211 22.52 -18.01 26.47
C GLY A 211 21.21 -18.35 25.76
N VAL A 212 21.03 -17.88 24.53
CA VAL A 212 19.92 -18.28 23.66
C VAL A 212 20.25 -19.59 22.96
N LEU A 213 19.31 -20.52 23.02
CA LEU A 213 19.36 -21.81 22.34
C LEU A 213 18.22 -21.91 21.33
N ILE A 214 18.55 -22.33 20.12
CA ILE A 214 17.64 -22.63 19.01
C ILE A 214 17.69 -24.15 18.83
N ASP A 215 16.58 -24.82 19.12
CA ASP A 215 16.52 -26.29 19.17
C ASP A 215 17.62 -26.90 20.06
N GLY A 216 17.84 -26.30 21.24
CA GLY A 216 18.88 -26.70 22.18
C GLY A 216 20.32 -26.34 21.76
N THR A 217 20.52 -25.76 20.57
CA THR A 217 21.84 -25.39 20.05
C THR A 217 22.08 -23.89 20.23
N PRO A 218 23.27 -23.45 20.71
CA PRO A 218 23.55 -22.02 20.85
C PRO A 218 23.57 -21.31 19.50
N VAL A 219 23.20 -20.02 19.51
CA VAL A 219 23.28 -19.16 18.32
C VAL A 219 24.72 -19.15 17.78
N PRO A 220 24.95 -19.44 16.48
CA PRO A 220 26.30 -19.45 15.91
C PRO A 220 27.00 -18.08 16.03
N PRO A 221 28.33 -18.05 16.16
CA PRO A 221 29.07 -16.79 16.23
C PRO A 221 28.88 -15.96 14.97
N GLY A 222 28.73 -14.64 15.15
CA GLY A 222 28.47 -13.69 14.06
C GLY A 222 27.00 -13.64 13.60
N TYR A 223 26.14 -14.52 14.11
CA TYR A 223 24.70 -14.43 13.87
C TYR A 223 23.98 -13.68 14.99
N GLU A 224 22.93 -12.98 14.60
CA GLU A 224 22.00 -12.29 15.46
C GLU A 224 20.63 -12.94 15.38
N LEU A 225 19.96 -13.08 16.53
CA LEU A 225 18.56 -13.46 16.57
C LEU A 225 17.68 -12.20 16.49
N ARG A 226 16.75 -12.18 15.53
CA ARG A 226 15.75 -11.12 15.39
C ARG A 226 14.37 -11.69 15.15
N THR A 227 13.33 -10.95 15.52
CA THR A 227 11.99 -11.16 14.96
C THR A 227 11.70 -10.12 13.88
N LEU A 228 11.01 -10.52 12.83
CA LEU A 228 10.45 -9.62 11.83
C LEU A 228 8.93 -9.60 11.95
N THR A 229 8.36 -8.41 12.01
CA THR A 229 6.91 -8.25 12.06
C THR A 229 6.27 -8.77 10.79
N THR A 230 5.34 -9.70 10.94
CA THR A 230 4.63 -10.30 9.82
C THR A 230 3.53 -9.36 9.32
N PHE A 231 3.41 -9.24 8.00
CA PHE A 231 2.28 -8.58 7.35
C PHE A 231 0.99 -9.41 7.52
N PRO A 232 -0.18 -8.83 7.22
CA PRO A 232 -1.46 -9.56 7.30
C PRO A 232 -1.54 -10.81 6.43
N ASP A 233 -0.75 -10.88 5.36
CA ASP A 233 -0.61 -12.07 4.50
C ASP A 233 0.28 -13.16 5.13
N GLY A 234 0.77 -12.96 6.35
CA GLY A 234 1.66 -13.86 7.09
C GLY A 234 3.12 -13.79 6.63
N THR A 235 3.46 -12.92 5.68
CA THR A 235 4.83 -12.80 5.17
C THR A 235 5.67 -11.85 6.01
N ALA A 236 6.98 -12.07 6.06
CA ALA A 236 7.95 -11.12 6.58
C ALA A 236 8.86 -10.66 5.44
N ARG A 237 9.18 -9.36 5.35
CA ARG A 237 10.00 -8.82 4.26
C ARG A 237 11.24 -8.16 4.81
N ILE A 238 12.39 -8.47 4.23
CA ILE A 238 13.67 -7.93 4.66
C ILE A 238 14.49 -7.48 3.45
N ASP A 239 15.23 -6.40 3.64
CA ASP A 239 16.25 -5.98 2.70
C ASP A 239 17.54 -6.78 2.91
N ALA A 240 17.84 -7.64 1.94
CA ALA A 240 18.94 -8.58 2.03
C ALA A 240 20.32 -7.96 1.74
N ASN A 241 20.40 -6.71 1.31
CA ASN A 241 21.68 -6.08 0.96
C ASN A 241 22.68 -6.07 2.13
N GLY A 242 22.19 -5.90 3.37
CA GLY A 242 23.01 -5.80 4.58
C GLY A 242 23.43 -7.14 5.22
N TYR A 243 23.05 -8.28 4.64
CA TYR A 243 23.24 -9.59 5.28
C TYR A 243 23.97 -10.58 4.36
N ASP A 244 24.87 -11.37 4.94
CA ASP A 244 25.52 -12.51 4.29
C ASP A 244 24.64 -13.76 4.33
N SER A 245 23.81 -13.87 5.37
CA SER A 245 22.93 -15.02 5.58
C SER A 245 21.64 -14.59 6.27
N ILE A 246 20.52 -15.09 5.78
CA ILE A 246 19.19 -14.90 6.37
C ILE A 246 18.55 -16.28 6.49
N VAL A 247 18.31 -16.73 7.73
CA VAL A 247 17.77 -18.06 8.01
C VAL A 247 16.46 -17.90 8.78
N PRO A 248 15.30 -18.14 8.16
CA PRO A 248 14.03 -18.18 8.87
C PRO A 248 13.98 -19.40 9.79
N LEU A 249 13.58 -19.19 11.05
CA LEU A 249 13.51 -20.28 12.05
C LEU A 249 12.12 -20.95 12.09
N GLY A 250 11.17 -20.51 11.27
CA GLY A 250 9.80 -21.05 11.26
C GLY A 250 9.10 -20.95 12.63
N THR A 251 7.89 -21.48 12.72
CA THR A 251 7.09 -21.44 13.97
C THR A 251 7.28 -22.66 14.88
N ARG A 252 8.01 -23.67 14.41
CA ARG A 252 8.15 -24.98 15.09
C ARG A 252 9.49 -25.18 15.79
N VAL A 253 10.46 -24.29 15.55
CA VAL A 253 11.78 -24.39 16.17
C VAL A 253 11.69 -23.77 17.57
N PRO A 254 11.94 -24.55 18.64
CA PRO A 254 11.87 -24.02 19.99
C PRO A 254 13.08 -23.10 20.24
N ILE A 255 12.79 -21.87 20.67
CA ILE A 255 13.81 -20.89 21.04
C ILE A 255 13.70 -20.67 22.54
N THR A 256 14.82 -20.81 23.24
CA THR A 256 14.88 -20.63 24.70
C THR A 256 16.00 -19.69 25.09
N ALA A 257 15.79 -18.88 26.12
CA ALA A 257 16.78 -18.01 26.73
C ALA A 257 16.78 -18.26 28.24
N ALA A 258 17.95 -18.56 28.81
CA ALA A 258 18.07 -18.91 30.24
C ALA A 258 17.10 -20.02 30.70
N GLY A 259 16.79 -20.99 29.81
CA GLY A 259 15.88 -22.10 30.11
C GLY A 259 14.39 -21.79 29.97
N HIS A 260 14.01 -20.56 29.58
CA HIS A 260 12.62 -20.18 29.33
C HIS A 260 12.35 -20.02 27.83
N PRO A 261 11.15 -20.39 27.33
CA PRO A 261 10.79 -20.15 25.93
C PRO A 261 10.78 -18.65 25.63
N VAL A 262 11.34 -18.28 24.48
CA VAL A 262 11.29 -16.91 23.96
C VAL A 262 10.06 -16.82 23.06
N ASP A 263 9.12 -15.94 23.43
CA ASP A 263 7.96 -15.64 22.60
C ASP A 263 8.30 -14.57 21.55
N GLY A 264 7.84 -14.79 20.33
CA GLY A 264 7.98 -13.84 19.22
C GLY A 264 6.84 -12.83 19.14
N ASP A 265 5.84 -12.88 20.04
CA ASP A 265 4.61 -12.07 20.00
C ASP A 265 3.83 -12.26 18.68
N GLY A 266 3.93 -13.43 18.06
CA GLY A 266 3.34 -13.73 16.74
C GLY A 266 4.24 -13.40 15.54
N ASP A 267 5.38 -12.74 15.76
CA ASP A 267 6.36 -12.47 14.71
C ASP A 267 7.22 -13.70 14.38
N GLN A 268 7.81 -13.70 13.18
CA GLN A 268 8.71 -14.77 12.76
C GLN A 268 10.14 -14.50 13.23
N PHE A 269 10.80 -15.54 13.76
CA PHE A 269 12.21 -15.48 14.14
C PHE A 269 13.14 -15.75 12.96
N PHE A 270 14.28 -15.05 12.96
CA PHE A 270 15.34 -15.16 11.96
C PHE A 270 16.70 -15.16 12.64
N LEU A 271 17.59 -16.03 12.14
CA LEU A 271 19.03 -15.90 12.32
C LEU A 271 19.61 -15.10 11.16
N LEU A 272 20.20 -13.96 11.48
CA LEU A 272 20.77 -13.05 10.50
C LEU A 272 22.28 -12.94 10.71
N LYS A 273 23.08 -13.10 9.66
CA LYS A 273 24.50 -12.77 9.69
C LYS A 273 24.70 -11.44 8.97
N PRO A 274 24.96 -10.33 9.69
CA PRO A 274 25.30 -9.07 9.05
C PRO A 274 26.59 -9.20 8.22
N LYS A 275 26.68 -8.48 7.11
CA LYS A 275 27.93 -8.31 6.37
C LYS A 275 28.93 -7.52 7.21
N GLU A 276 30.18 -7.98 7.29
CA GLU A 276 31.24 -7.29 8.04
C GLU A 276 31.57 -5.91 7.43
N ASP A 277 31.48 -5.78 6.10
CA ASP A 277 31.73 -4.54 5.35
C ASP A 277 30.44 -3.85 4.89
N ALA A 278 29.35 -3.94 5.67
CA ALA A 278 28.08 -3.31 5.33
C ALA A 278 28.13 -1.77 5.43
N GLY A 279 28.89 -1.12 4.55
CA GLY A 279 28.73 0.30 4.19
C GLY A 279 27.44 0.55 3.40
N VAL A 280 26.45 -0.33 3.56
CA VAL A 280 25.15 -0.24 2.94
C VAL A 280 24.37 0.82 3.72
N ASP A 281 24.34 2.02 3.18
CA ASP A 281 23.49 3.10 3.66
C ASP A 281 22.16 3.05 2.90
N PRO A 282 21.05 2.59 3.53
CA PRO A 282 19.75 2.53 2.90
C PRO A 282 19.18 3.91 2.55
N THR A 283 19.79 4.99 3.08
CA THR A 283 19.43 6.37 2.83
C THR A 283 20.25 7.01 1.70
N ALA A 284 21.28 6.31 1.19
CA ALA A 284 22.12 6.82 0.13
C ALA A 284 21.33 7.02 -1.18
N PRO A 285 21.54 8.13 -1.91
CA PRO A 285 20.94 8.32 -3.21
C PRO A 285 21.28 7.18 -4.18
N GLY A 286 20.26 6.59 -4.80
CA GLY A 286 20.42 5.47 -5.74
C GLY A 286 20.47 4.09 -5.08
N TYR A 287 20.29 4.00 -3.77
CA TYR A 287 20.11 2.73 -3.08
C TYR A 287 18.93 1.94 -3.66
N ARG A 288 19.13 0.66 -3.93
CA ARG A 288 18.09 -0.25 -4.40
C ARG A 288 18.00 -1.43 -3.44
N PRO A 289 16.91 -1.56 -2.66
CA PRO A 289 16.78 -2.65 -1.71
C PRO A 289 16.68 -3.98 -2.44
N LEU A 290 17.35 -5.01 -1.92
CA LEU A 290 17.16 -6.38 -2.38
C LEU A 290 16.10 -7.03 -1.49
N LEU A 291 14.84 -6.82 -1.83
CA LEU A 291 13.73 -7.28 -1.00
C LEU A 291 13.52 -8.78 -1.15
N ILE A 292 13.51 -9.49 -0.02
CA ILE A 292 13.12 -10.90 0.06
C ILE A 292 11.91 -11.00 0.97
N SER A 293 10.85 -11.65 0.48
CA SER A 293 9.67 -12.00 1.25
C SER A 293 9.78 -13.44 1.73
N PHE A 294 9.52 -13.67 3.00
CA PHE A 294 9.51 -14.98 3.65
C PHE A 294 8.07 -15.36 4.01
N GLY A 295 7.61 -16.52 3.56
CA GLY A 295 6.32 -17.09 3.96
C GLY A 295 6.33 -17.62 5.41
N PRO A 296 5.15 -17.94 5.99
CA PRO A 296 5.03 -18.56 7.32
C PRO A 296 5.84 -19.84 7.52
N ASP A 297 6.11 -20.55 6.43
CA ASP A 297 6.90 -21.77 6.37
C ASP A 297 8.41 -21.52 6.19
N GLY A 298 8.83 -20.25 6.09
CA GLY A 298 10.21 -19.85 5.81
C GLY A 298 10.57 -19.87 4.32
N SER A 299 9.63 -20.13 3.41
CA SER A 299 9.89 -20.07 1.97
C SER A 299 10.29 -18.65 1.55
N ALA A 300 11.40 -18.52 0.81
CA ALA A 300 11.93 -17.23 0.39
C ALA A 300 11.53 -16.91 -1.06
N THR A 301 10.95 -15.74 -1.29
CA THR A 301 10.59 -15.23 -2.62
C THR A 301 11.22 -13.84 -2.82
N PRO A 302 12.09 -13.65 -3.82
CA PRO A 302 12.62 -12.33 -4.13
C PRO A 302 11.51 -11.41 -4.67
N LEU A 303 11.44 -10.19 -4.16
CA LEU A 303 10.54 -9.15 -4.64
C LEU A 303 11.33 -8.20 -5.54
N PHE A 304 11.02 -8.18 -6.83
CA PHE A 304 11.69 -7.32 -7.78
C PHE A 304 11.22 -5.86 -7.63
N THR A 305 12.15 -4.97 -7.28
CA THR A 305 11.91 -3.51 -7.23
C THR A 305 12.52 -2.85 -8.46
N GLY A 306 11.82 -2.89 -9.60
CA GLY A 306 12.23 -2.20 -10.83
C GLY A 306 11.27 -2.43 -12.00
N PRO A 307 11.25 -1.55 -13.03
CA PRO A 307 10.46 -1.76 -14.23
C PRO A 307 11.03 -2.94 -15.04
N ALA A 308 10.14 -3.82 -15.51
CA ALA A 308 10.46 -4.87 -16.48
C ALA A 308 10.80 -4.28 -17.85
#